data_AF-A0A538FZ81-F1
#
_entry.id   AF-A0A538FZ81-F1
#
_cell.length_a   1.000
_cell.length_b   1.000
_cell.length_c   1.000
_cell.angle_alpha   90.00
_cell.angle_beta   90.00
_cell.angle_gamma   90.00
#
_symmetry.space_group_name_H-M   'P 1'
#
loop_
_entity.id
_entity.type
_entity.pdbx_description
1 polymer ?
#
loop_
_entity_poly.entity_id
_entity_poly.type
_entity_poly.pdbx_seq_one_letter_code
_entity_poly.pdbx_strand_id
1 'polypeptide(L)'
;MERIAKTLDAAALDEGARFQLRAGRLTAELEPPGFEALAGMSPAEPPAKRAGAAKSKRGGVSEARRRVQEAQREARARAREAVQAEGDAERAETAAQEARRSAQAARRRSDDAERALAEAEAALRKARG
;
A
#
# COMPACT_ATOMS: atom_id res chain seq x y z
N MET A 1 -5.49 -35.97 -3.50
CA MET A 1 -4.68 -34.99 -2.75
C MET A 1 -3.47 -35.67 -2.11
N GLU A 2 -3.66 -36.71 -1.31
CA GLU A 2 -2.58 -37.38 -0.56
C GLU A 2 -1.41 -37.89 -1.43
N ARG A 3 -1.70 -38.46 -2.62
CA ARG A 3 -0.67 -38.93 -3.56
C ARG A 3 0.26 -37.81 -4.05
N ILE A 4 -0.32 -36.66 -4.40
CA ILE A 4 0.44 -35.51 -4.92
C ILE A 4 1.36 -34.98 -3.82
N ALA A 5 0.84 -34.84 -2.59
CA ALA A 5 1.65 -34.39 -1.45
C ALA A 5 2.85 -35.33 -1.21
N LYS A 6 2.63 -36.65 -1.20
CA LYS A 6 3.69 -37.66 -1.03
C LYS A 6 4.81 -37.54 -2.07
N THR A 7 4.44 -37.34 -3.34
CA THR A 7 5.42 -37.16 -4.42
C THR A 7 6.20 -35.86 -4.30
N LEU A 8 5.56 -34.76 -3.88
CA LEU A 8 6.25 -33.49 -3.66
C LEU A 8 7.21 -33.57 -2.48
N ASP A 9 6.82 -34.25 -1.40
CA ASP A 9 7.67 -34.49 -0.23
C ASP A 9 8.87 -35.39 -0.60
N ALA A 10 8.64 -36.45 -1.37
CA ALA A 10 9.70 -37.32 -1.88
C ALA A 10 10.68 -36.57 -2.79
N ALA A 11 10.18 -35.76 -3.72
CA ALA A 11 11.00 -34.94 -4.62
C ALA A 11 11.82 -33.87 -3.87
N ALA A 12 11.35 -33.41 -2.71
CA ALA A 12 12.11 -32.47 -1.88
C ALA A 12 13.30 -33.15 -1.18
N LEU A 13 13.23 -34.46 -0.94
CA LEU A 13 14.28 -35.22 -0.24
C LEU A 13 15.40 -35.70 -1.17
N ASP A 14 15.13 -35.86 -2.47
CA ASP A 14 16.12 -36.20 -3.50
C ASP A 14 16.73 -34.94 -4.14
N GLU A 15 18.06 -34.84 -4.19
CA GLU A 15 18.75 -33.63 -4.67
C GLU A 15 18.53 -33.37 -6.17
N GLY A 16 18.42 -34.44 -6.99
CA GLY A 16 18.18 -34.33 -8.44
C GLY A 16 16.74 -33.91 -8.75
N ALA A 17 15.77 -34.53 -8.08
CA ALA A 17 14.35 -34.22 -8.22
C ALA A 17 13.99 -32.84 -7.65
N ARG A 18 14.67 -32.38 -6.60
CA ARG A 18 14.43 -31.06 -5.99
C ARG A 18 14.65 -29.91 -6.98
N PHE A 19 15.63 -30.03 -7.87
CA PHE A 19 15.86 -29.04 -8.92
C PHE A 19 14.70 -28.99 -9.92
N GLN A 20 14.20 -30.15 -10.34
CA GLN A 20 13.08 -30.26 -11.27
C GLN A 20 11.77 -29.76 -10.63
N LEU A 21 11.56 -30.07 -9.35
CA LEU A 21 10.44 -29.57 -8.56
C LEU A 21 10.44 -28.04 -8.48
N ARG A 22 11.59 -27.42 -8.14
CA ARG A 22 11.73 -25.95 -8.11
C ARG A 22 11.48 -25.29 -9.46
N ALA A 23 11.87 -25.96 -10.54
CA ALA A 23 11.62 -25.50 -11.90
C ALA A 23 10.19 -25.75 -12.39
N GLY A 24 9.33 -26.39 -11.59
CA GLY A 24 7.97 -26.75 -11.97
C GLY A 24 7.90 -27.82 -13.07
N ARG A 25 8.95 -28.64 -13.23
CA ARG A 25 9.11 -29.64 -14.29
C ARG A 25 9.24 -31.07 -13.74
N LEU A 26 8.64 -31.36 -12.60
CA LEU A 26 8.63 -32.72 -12.06
C LEU A 26 7.69 -33.59 -12.92
N THR A 27 8.26 -34.53 -13.67
CA THR A 27 7.50 -35.36 -14.64
C THR A 27 7.24 -36.79 -14.17
N ALA A 28 7.80 -37.20 -13.03
CA ALA A 28 7.68 -38.56 -12.51
C ALA A 28 7.11 -38.57 -11.09
N GLU A 29 6.27 -39.58 -10.81
CA GLU A 29 5.83 -39.86 -9.45
C GLU A 29 6.99 -40.48 -8.66
N LEU A 30 7.22 -39.95 -7.45
CA LEU A 30 8.27 -40.38 -6.54
C LEU A 30 7.64 -40.83 -5.24
N GLU A 31 8.15 -41.93 -4.69
CA GLU A 31 7.78 -42.41 -3.36
C GLU A 31 8.84 -41.96 -2.34
N PRO A 32 8.44 -41.52 -1.14
CA PRO A 32 9.38 -41.07 -0.14
C PRO A 32 10.21 -42.27 0.37
N PRO A 33 11.50 -42.08 0.66
CA PRO A 33 12.33 -43.13 1.22
C PRO A 33 11.76 -43.58 2.58
N GLY A 34 11.62 -44.90 2.75
CA GLY A 34 11.19 -45.50 4.01
C GLY A 34 12.29 -45.47 5.08
N PHE A 35 11.97 -45.94 6.29
CA PHE A 35 12.91 -45.98 7.42
C PHE A 35 14.16 -46.85 7.16
N GLU A 36 14.11 -47.76 6.19
CA GLU A 36 15.26 -48.56 5.76
C GLU A 36 16.41 -47.71 5.22
N ALA A 37 16.12 -46.53 4.66
CA ALA A 37 17.14 -45.59 4.19
C ALA A 37 18.03 -45.05 5.33
N LEU A 38 17.55 -45.09 6.58
CA LEU A 38 18.30 -44.68 7.76
C LEU A 38 19.25 -45.78 8.27
N ALA A 39 19.07 -47.04 7.88
CA ALA A 39 19.88 -48.16 8.37
C ALA A 39 21.36 -48.06 7.96
N GLY A 40 21.69 -47.29 6.92
CA GLY A 40 23.05 -47.01 6.48
C GLY A 40 23.64 -45.66 6.94
N MET A 41 22.89 -44.83 7.67
CA MET A 41 23.38 -43.54 8.14
C MET A 41 24.14 -43.70 9.47
N SER A 42 25.47 -43.65 9.41
CA SER A 42 26.27 -43.47 10.62
C SER A 42 26.01 -42.07 11.21
N PRO A 43 25.90 -41.92 12.54
CA PRO A 43 25.76 -40.61 13.17
C PRO A 43 26.93 -39.72 12.74
N ALA A 44 26.63 -38.55 12.17
CA ALA A 44 27.65 -37.58 11.84
C ALA A 44 28.36 -37.12 13.13
N GLU A 45 29.70 -37.19 13.15
CA GLU A 45 30.48 -36.62 14.26
C GLU A 45 30.13 -35.14 14.43
N PRO A 46 29.96 -34.66 15.68
CA PRO A 46 29.62 -33.27 15.91
C PRO A 46 30.74 -32.38 15.36
N PRO A 47 30.42 -31.33 14.58
CA PRO A 47 31.45 -30.46 14.04
C PRO A 47 32.23 -29.81 15.18
N ALA A 48 33.55 -29.98 15.17
CA ALA A 48 34.45 -29.32 16.11
C ALA A 48 34.16 -27.82 16.10
N LYS A 49 33.79 -27.26 17.26
CA LYS A 49 33.48 -25.85 17.44
C LYS A 49 34.68 -25.01 17.00
N ARG A 50 34.62 -24.45 15.80
CA ARG A 50 35.48 -23.34 15.41
C ARG A 50 35.12 -22.17 16.32
N ALA A 51 36.00 -21.86 17.26
CA ALA A 51 36.00 -20.60 17.99
C ALA A 51 36.25 -19.48 16.97
N GLY A 52 35.16 -18.96 16.39
CA GLY A 52 35.21 -17.98 15.31
C GLY A 52 33.94 -17.15 15.32
N ALA A 53 34.02 -16.02 16.02
CA ALA A 53 33.08 -14.91 16.00
C ALA A 53 31.63 -15.22 16.43
N ALA A 54 31.39 -15.19 17.73
CA ALA A 54 30.11 -14.72 18.26
C ALA A 54 29.91 -13.24 17.83
N LYS A 55 29.51 -13.00 16.58
CA LYS A 55 29.02 -11.69 16.13
C LYS A 55 27.70 -11.41 16.84
N SER A 56 27.82 -10.77 17.99
CA SER A 56 26.87 -9.86 18.65
C SER A 56 25.41 -9.93 18.16
N LYS A 57 24.59 -10.74 18.82
CA LYS A 57 23.11 -10.63 18.75
C LYS A 57 22.61 -9.23 19.17
N ARG A 58 23.44 -8.39 19.80
CA ARG A 58 23.09 -7.02 20.22
C ARG A 58 22.97 -6.04 19.04
N GLY A 59 23.66 -6.28 17.92
CA GLY A 59 23.59 -5.42 16.73
C GLY A 59 22.23 -5.46 16.02
N GLY A 60 21.64 -6.65 15.87
CA GLY A 60 20.36 -6.83 15.17
C GLY A 60 19.16 -6.21 15.90
N VAL A 61 19.16 -6.22 17.23
CA VAL A 61 18.08 -5.59 18.03
C VAL A 61 18.15 -4.06 17.95
N SER A 62 19.36 -3.49 17.90
CA SER A 62 19.55 -2.04 17.73
C SER A 62 19.09 -1.56 16.35
N GLU A 63 19.48 -2.28 15.30
CA GLU A 63 19.00 -2.04 13.92
C GLU A 63 17.47 -2.12 13.81
N ALA A 64 16.87 -3.17 14.37
CA ALA A 64 15.41 -3.34 14.33
C ALA A 64 14.69 -2.20 15.06
N ARG A 65 15.19 -1.78 16.24
CA ARG A 65 14.63 -0.64 16.97
C ARG A 65 14.75 0.67 16.19
N ARG A 66 15.87 0.88 15.51
CA ARG A 66 16.07 2.07 14.66
C ARG A 66 15.06 2.09 13.51
N ARG A 67 14.88 0.97 12.80
CA ARG A 67 13.89 0.85 11.71
C ARG A 67 12.46 1.12 12.20
N VAL A 68 12.09 0.60 13.37
CA VAL A 68 10.77 0.89 13.97
C VAL A 68 10.61 2.38 14.28
N GLN A 69 11.63 3.03 14.85
CA GLN A 69 11.57 4.46 15.13
C GLN A 69 11.49 5.31 13.86
N GLU A 70 12.25 4.96 12.81
CA GLU A 70 12.19 5.63 11.51
C GLU A 70 10.80 5.47 10.88
N ALA A 71 10.25 4.26 10.84
CA ALA A 71 8.91 4.00 10.34
C ALA A 71 7.82 4.75 11.14
N GLN A 72 7.96 4.84 12.47
CA GLN A 72 7.03 5.61 13.31
C GLN A 72 7.10 7.12 13.02
N ARG A 73 8.31 7.66 12.78
CA ARG A 73 8.49 9.07 12.42
C ARG A 73 7.88 9.36 11.05
N GLU A 74 8.12 8.49 10.07
CA GLU A 74 7.56 8.63 8.74
C GLU A 74 6.02 8.54 8.78
N ALA A 75 5.45 7.55 9.46
CA ALA A 75 4.00 7.44 9.62
C ALA A 75 3.38 8.70 10.25
N ARG A 76 4.03 9.27 11.28
CA ARG A 76 3.58 10.53 11.89
C ARG A 76 3.70 11.72 10.95
N ALA A 77 4.77 11.79 10.15
CA ALA A 77 4.94 12.86 9.17
C ALA A 77 3.85 12.79 8.09
N ARG A 78 3.59 11.59 7.55
CA ARG A 78 2.52 11.35 6.57
C ARG A 78 1.13 11.65 7.12
N ALA A 79 0.85 11.27 8.38
CA ALA A 79 -0.42 11.61 9.02
C ALA A 79 -0.60 13.13 9.16
N ARG A 80 0.46 13.87 9.51
CA ARG A 80 0.40 15.33 9.58
C ARG A 80 0.19 15.96 8.20
N GLU A 81 0.91 15.47 7.19
CA GLU A 81 0.76 15.90 5.81
C GLU A 81 -0.69 15.70 5.32
N ALA A 82 -1.29 14.55 5.61
CA ALA A 82 -2.69 14.26 5.29
C ALA A 82 -3.67 15.24 5.95
N VAL A 83 -3.53 15.47 7.27
CA VAL A 83 -4.38 16.42 8.00
C VAL A 83 -4.25 17.85 7.47
N GLN A 84 -3.03 18.27 7.09
CA GLN A 84 -2.84 19.59 6.47
C GLN A 84 -3.51 19.65 5.10
N ALA A 85 -3.33 18.63 4.26
CA ALA A 85 -3.95 18.57 2.94
C ALA A 85 -5.50 18.56 3.01
N GLU A 86 -6.08 17.85 3.98
CA GLU A 86 -7.52 17.87 4.26
C GLU A 86 -7.98 19.27 4.66
N GLY A 87 -7.29 19.91 5.60
CA GLY A 87 -7.60 21.28 6.01
C GLY A 87 -7.46 22.31 4.87
N ASP A 88 -6.49 22.14 3.98
CA ASP A 88 -6.32 22.97 2.78
C ASP A 88 -7.49 22.79 1.82
N ALA A 89 -7.94 21.54 1.61
CA ALA A 89 -9.09 21.22 0.77
C ALA A 89 -10.40 21.83 1.30
N GLU A 90 -10.66 21.72 2.61
CA GLU A 90 -11.84 22.33 3.25
C GLU A 90 -11.87 23.85 3.10
N ARG A 91 -10.71 24.52 3.25
CA ARG A 91 -10.59 25.97 3.04
C ARG A 91 -10.85 26.35 1.60
N ALA A 92 -10.30 25.60 0.65
CA ALA A 92 -10.53 25.82 -0.77
C ALA A 92 -12.01 25.63 -1.14
N GLU A 93 -12.67 24.61 -0.57
CA GLU A 93 -14.11 24.40 -0.77
C GLU A 93 -14.94 25.56 -0.23
N THR A 94 -14.65 26.01 0.99
CA THR A 94 -15.34 27.17 1.59
C THR A 94 -15.19 28.42 0.72
N ALA A 95 -13.97 28.74 0.27
CA ALA A 95 -13.71 29.86 -0.61
C ALA A 95 -14.47 29.73 -1.95
N ALA A 96 -14.52 28.53 -2.53
CA ALA A 96 -15.27 28.28 -3.74
C ALA A 96 -16.79 28.47 -3.55
N GLN A 97 -17.34 28.04 -2.41
CA GLN A 97 -18.74 28.27 -2.07
C GLN A 97 -19.06 29.76 -1.91
N GLU A 98 -18.21 30.52 -1.23
CA GLU A 98 -18.35 31.97 -1.09
C GLU A 98 -18.30 32.69 -2.44
N ALA A 99 -17.35 32.34 -3.30
CA ALA A 99 -17.24 32.88 -4.65
C ALA A 99 -18.51 32.60 -5.47
N ARG A 100 -19.07 31.39 -5.37
CA ARG A 100 -20.33 31.03 -6.01
C ARG A 100 -21.51 31.87 -5.51
N ARG A 101 -21.61 32.09 -4.20
CA ARG A 101 -22.66 32.95 -3.60
C ARG A 101 -22.54 34.39 -4.09
N SER A 102 -21.33 34.94 -4.10
CA SER A 102 -21.03 36.28 -4.63
C SER A 102 -21.41 36.40 -6.11
N ALA A 103 -21.07 35.41 -6.93
CA ALA A 103 -21.44 35.38 -8.33
C ALA A 103 -22.97 35.34 -8.53
N GLN A 104 -23.69 34.54 -7.75
CA GLN A 104 -25.15 34.50 -7.80
C GLN A 104 -25.78 35.84 -7.38
N ALA A 105 -25.26 36.48 -6.33
CA ALA A 105 -25.72 37.79 -5.90
C ALA A 105 -25.44 38.88 -6.96
N ALA A 106 -24.30 38.82 -7.63
CA ALA A 106 -23.99 39.72 -8.73
C ALA A 106 -24.95 39.53 -9.91
N ARG A 107 -25.27 38.28 -10.29
CA ARG A 107 -26.25 37.99 -11.34
C ARG A 107 -27.63 38.56 -11.01
N ARG A 108 -28.14 38.30 -9.79
CA ARG A 108 -29.43 38.86 -9.36
C ARG A 108 -29.49 40.37 -9.46
N ARG A 109 -28.42 41.05 -9.02
CA ARG A 109 -28.32 42.52 -9.14
C ARG A 109 -28.30 43.00 -10.60
N SER A 110 -27.68 42.23 -11.51
CA SER A 110 -27.73 42.50 -12.95
C SER A 110 -29.16 42.38 -13.47
N ASP A 111 -29.83 41.26 -13.17
CA ASP A 111 -31.21 41.00 -13.60
C ASP A 111 -32.17 42.08 -13.06
N ASP A 112 -31.99 42.52 -11.81
CA ASP A 112 -32.75 43.61 -11.21
C ASP A 112 -32.52 44.94 -11.94
N ALA A 113 -31.26 45.26 -12.26
CA ALA A 113 -30.92 46.48 -12.98
C ALA A 113 -31.45 46.48 -14.41
N GLU A 114 -31.40 45.35 -15.11
CA GLU A 114 -31.97 45.17 -16.45
C GLU A 114 -33.49 45.38 -16.44
N ARG A 115 -34.19 44.84 -15.44
CA ARG A 115 -35.64 45.09 -15.26
C ARG A 115 -35.95 46.56 -15.02
N ALA A 116 -35.23 47.20 -14.10
CA ALA A 116 -35.42 48.61 -13.79
C ALA A 116 -35.17 49.51 -15.01
N LEU A 117 -34.15 49.18 -15.82
CA LEU A 117 -33.88 49.86 -17.09
C LEU A 117 -35.06 49.72 -18.07
N ALA A 118 -35.56 48.49 -18.27
CA ALA A 118 -36.69 48.25 -19.16
C ALA A 118 -37.96 49.00 -18.73
N GLU A 119 -38.24 49.06 -17.43
CA GLU A 119 -39.35 49.85 -16.87
C GLU A 119 -39.18 51.35 -17.13
N ALA A 120 -37.97 51.88 -16.89
CA ALA A 120 -37.66 53.29 -17.13
C ALA A 120 -37.77 53.66 -18.62
N GLU A 121 -37.29 52.80 -19.52
CA GLU A 121 -37.43 52.98 -20.97
C GLU A 121 -38.90 52.96 -21.43
N ALA A 122 -39.71 52.06 -20.86
CA ALA A 122 -41.14 52.00 -21.14
C ALA A 122 -41.87 53.26 -20.65
N ALA A 123 -41.55 53.75 -19.45
CA ALA A 123 -42.10 54.99 -18.91
C ALA A 123 -41.72 56.20 -19.77
N LEU A 124 -40.45 56.29 -20.21
CA LEU A 124 -39.98 57.34 -21.11
C LEU A 124 -40.71 57.31 -22.45
N ARG A 125 -40.91 56.12 -23.03
CA ARG A 125 -41.66 55.96 -24.28
C ARG A 125 -43.10 56.45 -24.12
N LYS A 126 -43.76 56.10 -23.01
CA LYS A 126 -45.13 56.55 -22.70
C LYS A 126 -45.22 58.06 -22.49
N ALA A 127 -44.19 58.71 -21.94
CA ALA A 127 -44.17 60.16 -21.74
C ALA A 127 -43.92 60.95 -23.04
N ARG A 128 -43.38 60.30 -24.08
CA ARG A 128 -43.04 60.92 -25.37
C ARG A 128 -44.09 60.71 -26.47
N GLY A 129 -45.00 59.76 -26.30
CA GLY A 129 -46.09 59.47 -27.24
C GLY A 129 -47.42 60.03 -26.73
#